data_AF-G7UW06-F1
#
_entry.id   AF-G7UW06-F1
#
_cell.length_a   1.000
_cell.length_b   1.000
_cell.length_c   1.000
_cell.angle_alpha   90.00
_cell.angle_beta   90.00
_cell.angle_gamma   90.00
#
_symmetry.space_group_name_H-M   'P 1'
#
loop_
_entity.id
_entity.type
_entity.pdbx_description
1 polymer ?
#
loop_
_entity_poly.entity_id
_entity_poly.type
_entity_poly.pdbx_seq_one_letter_code
_entity_poly.pdbx_strand_id
1 'polypeptide(L)'
;MTYQTEENARATLIDIEREREYWRQHYARMPRASQHRSFELYWPALSSAYDVYLNHPHTDEDTGSALYANSQAVRSRGLSLEEARAVYAEVWQRIKG
;
A
#
# COMPACT_ATOMS: atom_id res chain seq x y z
N MET A 1 34.49 2.15 -22.34
CA MET A 1 34.39 2.40 -20.88
C MET A 1 33.28 3.41 -20.69
N THR A 2 32.07 2.94 -20.35
CA THR A 2 30.95 3.76 -19.86
C THR A 2 29.86 2.80 -19.34
N TYR A 3 30.00 2.34 -18.11
CA TYR A 3 28.89 1.75 -17.37
C TYR A 3 28.17 2.91 -16.69
N GLN A 4 27.21 3.51 -17.38
CA GLN A 4 26.32 4.50 -16.79
C GLN A 4 25.06 3.78 -16.33
N THR A 5 25.20 2.99 -15.27
CA THR A 5 24.09 2.36 -14.56
C THR A 5 24.04 2.98 -13.18
N GLU A 6 23.66 4.26 -13.14
CA GLU A 6 23.16 4.88 -11.93
C GLU A 6 21.69 5.21 -12.19
N GLU A 7 20.90 4.16 -12.46
CA GLU A 7 19.47 4.24 -12.15
C GLU A 7 19.41 4.48 -10.65
N ASN A 8 19.15 5.73 -10.31
CA ASN A 8 19.05 6.25 -8.96
C ASN A 8 17.89 5.49 -8.29
N ALA A 9 18.18 4.32 -7.73
CA ALA A 9 17.27 3.57 -6.90
C ALA A 9 17.01 4.45 -5.69
N ARG A 10 15.99 5.30 -5.78
CA ARG A 10 15.50 6.09 -4.68
C ARG A 10 15.06 5.10 -3.62
N ALA A 11 15.93 4.89 -2.64
CA ALA A 11 15.61 4.10 -1.46
C ALA A 11 14.57 4.88 -0.67
N THR A 12 13.29 4.61 -0.92
CA THR A 12 12.19 5.16 -0.14
C THR A 12 12.19 4.43 1.19
N LEU A 13 12.83 5.02 2.19
CA LEU A 13 12.73 4.57 3.58
C LEU A 13 11.33 4.92 4.09
N ILE A 14 10.46 3.91 4.11
CA ILE A 14 9.12 4.02 4.69
C ILE A 14 9.21 3.61 6.15
N ASP A 15 8.98 4.56 7.04
CA ASP A 15 8.86 4.27 8.47
C ASP A 15 7.48 3.66 8.75
N ILE A 16 7.46 2.33 8.85
CA ILE A 16 6.25 1.55 9.03
C ILE A 16 5.57 1.85 10.37
N GLU A 17 6.31 2.22 11.42
CA GLU A 17 5.71 2.60 12.71
C GLU A 17 5.00 3.94 12.62
N ARG A 18 5.63 4.92 11.95
CA ARG A 18 5.03 6.23 11.69
C ARG A 18 3.80 6.13 10.79
N GLU A 19 3.86 5.31 9.73
CA GLU A 19 2.70 5.03 8.89
C GLU A 19 1.59 4.36 9.71
N ARG A 20 1.94 3.39 10.57
CA ARG A 20 0.97 2.72 11.43
C ARG A 20 0.23 3.70 12.33
N GLU A 21 0.92 4.63 12.97
CA GLU A 21 0.29 5.65 13.81
C GLU A 21 -0.55 6.63 13.00
N TYR A 22 -0.07 7.05 11.82
CA TYR A 22 -0.82 7.90 10.90
C TYR A 22 -2.13 7.23 10.48
N TRP A 23 -2.05 6.00 9.99
CA TRP A 23 -3.21 5.22 9.58
C TRP A 23 -4.12 4.90 10.76
N ARG A 24 -3.60 4.67 11.96
CA ARG A 24 -4.44 4.49 13.15
C ARG A 24 -5.33 5.71 13.42
N GLN A 25 -4.83 6.92 13.18
CA GLN A 25 -5.58 8.17 13.35
C GLN A 25 -6.49 8.49 12.13
N HIS A 26 -6.06 8.13 10.92
CA HIS A 26 -6.79 8.37 9.67
C HIS A 26 -7.73 7.23 9.25
N TYR A 27 -7.66 6.07 9.90
CA TYR A 27 -8.42 4.87 9.56
C TYR A 27 -9.93 5.11 9.54
N ALA A 28 -10.45 6.00 10.41
CA ALA A 28 -11.85 6.36 10.45
C ALA A 28 -12.39 6.98 9.14
N ARG A 29 -11.51 7.50 8.28
CA ARG A 29 -11.86 8.09 6.97
C ARG A 29 -11.67 7.12 5.80
N MET A 30 -11.07 5.96 6.04
CA MET A 30 -10.77 5.01 4.97
C MET A 30 -12.02 4.22 4.53
N PRO A 31 -12.05 3.80 3.26
CA PRO A 31 -13.05 2.84 2.80
C PRO A 31 -12.98 1.57 3.67
N ARG A 32 -14.15 1.11 4.13
CA ARG A 32 -14.34 0.03 5.11
C ARG A 32 -13.93 0.29 6.57
N ALA A 33 -13.67 1.53 6.99
CA ALA A 33 -13.51 1.85 8.42
C ALA A 33 -14.65 1.28 9.29
N SER A 34 -15.87 1.34 8.77
CA SER A 34 -17.09 0.83 9.40
C SER A 34 -17.28 -0.69 9.29
N GLN A 35 -16.62 -1.37 8.33
CA GLN A 35 -16.75 -2.81 8.11
C GLN A 35 -15.70 -3.63 8.87
N HIS A 36 -14.47 -3.14 8.97
CA HIS A 36 -13.44 -3.77 9.79
C HIS A 36 -13.51 -3.19 11.20
N ARG A 37 -14.03 -3.98 12.16
CA ARG A 37 -14.27 -3.58 13.56
C ARG A 37 -13.04 -3.01 14.29
N SER A 38 -11.83 -3.19 13.77
CA SER A 38 -10.59 -2.72 14.42
C SER A 38 -9.48 -2.48 13.40
N PHE A 39 -8.68 -1.44 13.64
CA PHE A 39 -7.47 -1.11 12.87
C PHE A 39 -6.52 -2.31 12.76
N GLU A 40 -6.43 -3.16 13.77
CA GLU A 40 -5.60 -4.37 13.76
C GLU A 40 -5.97 -5.36 12.66
N LEU A 41 -7.26 -5.44 12.29
CA LEU A 41 -7.73 -6.28 11.18
C LEU A 41 -7.45 -5.65 9.81
N TYR A 42 -7.26 -4.34 9.79
CA TYR A 42 -7.01 -3.56 8.57
C TYR A 42 -5.52 -3.37 8.29
N TRP A 43 -4.70 -3.28 9.33
CA TRP A 43 -3.26 -3.04 9.23
C TRP A 43 -2.51 -4.03 8.31
N PRO A 44 -2.76 -5.36 8.36
CA PRO A 44 -2.07 -6.25 7.43
C PRO A 44 -2.48 -6.05 5.96
N ALA A 45 -3.60 -5.38 5.68
CA ALA A 45 -3.99 -5.00 4.32
C ALA A 45 -3.10 -3.85 3.85
N LEU A 46 -3.01 -2.78 4.64
CA LEU A 46 -2.09 -1.67 4.41
C LEU A 46 -0.63 -2.15 4.30
N SER A 47 -0.17 -2.98 5.24
CA SER A 47 1.18 -3.54 5.22
C SER A 47 1.48 -4.31 3.94
N SER A 48 0.49 -5.01 3.37
CA SER A 48 0.67 -5.72 2.10
C SER A 48 0.70 -4.75 0.91
N ALA A 49 0.02 -3.60 0.99
CA ALA A 49 0.15 -2.55 -0.02
C ALA A 49 1.57 -1.94 -0.02
N TYR A 50 2.15 -1.69 1.16
CA TYR A 50 3.55 -1.26 1.29
C TYR A 50 4.52 -2.33 0.76
N ASP A 51 4.27 -3.60 1.07
CA ASP A 51 5.10 -4.69 0.58
C ASP A 51 5.10 -4.78 -0.96
N VAL A 52 3.93 -4.62 -1.59
CA VAL A 52 3.81 -4.53 -3.06
C VAL A 52 4.56 -3.31 -3.59
N TYR A 53 4.42 -2.15 -2.96
CA TYR A 53 5.15 -0.94 -3.35
C TYR A 53 6.68 -1.11 -3.27
N LEU A 54 7.17 -1.67 -2.17
CA LEU A 54 8.61 -1.90 -1.94
C LEU A 54 9.18 -2.97 -2.87
N ASN A 55 8.42 -4.03 -3.17
CA ASN A 55 8.80 -5.05 -4.14
C ASN A 55 8.76 -4.52 -5.58
N HIS A 56 7.98 -3.47 -5.84
CA HIS A 56 7.76 -2.91 -7.17
C HIS A 56 7.93 -1.38 -7.21
N PRO A 57 9.14 -0.85 -6.95
CA PRO A 57 9.36 0.59 -6.82
C PRO A 57 9.16 1.39 -8.12
N HIS A 58 9.21 0.73 -9.29
CA HIS A 58 9.05 1.35 -10.61
C HIS A 58 7.64 1.20 -11.19
N THR A 59 6.72 0.59 -10.45
CA THR A 59 5.40 0.23 -10.96
C THR A 59 4.40 1.35 -10.72
N ASP A 60 3.59 1.70 -11.73
CA ASP A 60 2.55 2.74 -11.61
C ASP A 60 1.41 2.35 -10.64
N GLU A 61 0.64 3.36 -10.19
CA GLU A 61 -0.49 3.18 -9.28
C GLU A 61 -1.45 2.07 -9.74
N ASP A 62 -1.82 2.06 -11.03
CA ASP A 62 -2.76 1.07 -11.58
C ASP A 62 -2.20 -0.35 -11.53
N THR A 63 -0.94 -0.53 -11.89
CA THR A 63 -0.30 -1.86 -11.89
C THR A 63 -0.05 -2.34 -10.46
N GLY A 64 0.38 -1.47 -9.56
CA GLY A 64 0.53 -1.78 -8.13
C GLY A 64 -0.80 -2.13 -7.47
N SER A 65 -1.86 -1.43 -7.84
CA SER A 65 -3.22 -1.71 -7.38
C SER A 65 -3.73 -3.06 -7.86
N ALA A 66 -3.40 -3.47 -9.09
CA ALA A 66 -3.73 -4.79 -9.64
C ALA A 66 -2.96 -5.92 -8.94
N LEU A 67 -1.67 -5.71 -8.66
CA LEU A 67 -0.84 -6.65 -7.89
C LEU A 67 -1.34 -6.80 -6.45
N TYR A 68 -1.71 -5.68 -5.83
CA TYR A 68 -2.31 -5.67 -4.50
C TYR A 68 -3.68 -6.37 -4.50
N ALA A 69 -4.55 -6.09 -5.48
CA ALA A 69 -5.85 -6.76 -5.61
C ALA A 69 -5.71 -8.28 -5.81
N ASN A 70 -4.61 -8.73 -6.44
CA ASN A 70 -4.32 -10.16 -6.60
C ASN A 70 -3.56 -10.77 -5.40
N SER A 71 -3.15 -9.96 -4.42
CA SER A 71 -2.39 -10.43 -3.26
C SER A 71 -3.24 -11.26 -2.31
N GLN A 72 -2.58 -12.21 -1.64
CA GLN A 72 -3.21 -13.11 -0.69
C GLN A 72 -3.91 -12.35 0.45
N ALA A 73 -3.40 -11.18 0.85
CA ALA A 73 -4.00 -10.33 1.87
C ALA A 73 -5.39 -9.76 1.51
N VAL A 74 -5.65 -9.54 0.22
CA VAL A 74 -6.95 -9.09 -0.32
C VAL A 74 -7.89 -10.27 -0.47
N ARG A 75 -7.39 -11.38 -1.02
CA ARG A 75 -8.15 -12.63 -1.18
C ARG A 75 -8.62 -13.21 0.15
N SER A 76 -7.76 -13.24 1.17
CA SER A 76 -8.12 -13.73 2.51
C SER A 76 -9.15 -12.85 3.23
N ARG A 77 -9.34 -11.59 2.79
CA ARG A 77 -10.31 -10.65 3.38
C ARG A 77 -11.58 -10.47 2.56
N GLY A 78 -11.68 -11.08 1.39
CA GLY A 78 -12.81 -10.86 0.47
C GLY A 78 -12.96 -9.39 0.08
N LEU A 79 -11.83 -8.68 -0.06
CA LEU A 79 -11.82 -7.31 -0.57
C LEU A 79 -12.10 -7.35 -2.07
N SER A 80 -13.04 -6.54 -2.54
CA SER A 80 -13.32 -6.41 -3.97
C SER A 80 -12.14 -5.70 -4.65
N LEU A 81 -11.99 -5.91 -5.96
CA LEU A 81 -10.93 -5.28 -6.74
C LEU A 81 -10.94 -3.75 -6.59
N GLU A 82 -12.13 -3.14 -6.64
CA GLU A 82 -12.31 -1.68 -6.47
C GLU A 82 -11.89 -1.19 -5.09
N GLU A 83 -12.15 -1.99 -4.05
CA GLU A 83 -11.80 -1.65 -2.68
C GLU A 83 -10.29 -1.78 -2.46
N ALA A 84 -9.68 -2.85 -2.99
CA ALA A 84 -8.24 -3.01 -2.98
C ALA A 84 -7.55 -1.86 -3.71
N ARG A 85 -8.09 -1.44 -4.86
CA ARG A 85 -7.61 -0.28 -5.62
C ARG A 85 -7.70 1.01 -4.82
N ALA A 86 -8.84 1.29 -4.18
CA ALA A 86 -9.00 2.49 -3.36
C ALA A 86 -8.01 2.53 -2.19
N VAL A 87 -7.80 1.40 -1.49
CA VAL A 87 -6.83 1.31 -0.40
C VAL A 87 -5.40 1.52 -0.91
N TYR A 88 -5.04 0.88 -2.03
CA TYR A 88 -3.72 1.04 -2.62
C TYR A 88 -3.49 2.48 -3.09
N ALA A 89 -4.48 3.12 -3.71
CA ALA A 89 -4.41 4.51 -4.15
C ALA A 89 -4.16 5.47 -2.97
N GLU A 90 -4.84 5.29 -1.83
CA GLU A 90 -4.60 6.12 -0.64
C GLU A 90 -3.15 5.97 -0.10
N VAL A 91 -2.65 4.73 -0.05
CA VAL A 91 -1.26 4.45 0.33
C VAL A 91 -0.28 5.05 -0.69
N TRP A 92 -0.57 4.89 -1.98
CA TRP A 92 0.25 5.42 -3.06
C TRP A 92 0.34 6.94 -3.03
N GLN A 93 -0.78 7.64 -2.89
CA GLN A 93 -0.85 9.09 -2.72
C GLN A 93 -0.04 9.54 -1.48
N ARG A 94 -0.11 8.78 -0.39
CA ARG A 94 0.65 9.09 0.84
C ARG A 94 2.16 8.99 0.64
N ILE A 95 2.62 7.95 -0.06
CA ILE A 95 4.05 7.71 -0.31
C ILE A 95 4.59 8.70 -1.36
N LYS A 96 3.81 8.98 -2.42
CA LYS A 96 4.24 9.87 -3.50
C LYS A 96 4.14 11.35 -3.13
N GLY A 97 3.17 11.75 -2.31
CA GLY A 97 3.02 13.11 -1.78
C GLY A 97 2.71 14.16 -2.84
#